data_AF-A0A8T2PGR1-F1
#
_entry.id   AF-A0A8T2PGR1-F1
#
_cell.length_a   1.000
_cell.length_b   1.000
_cell.length_c   1.000
_cell.angle_alpha   90.00
_cell.angle_beta   90.00
_cell.angle_gamma   90.00
#
_symmetry.space_group_name_H-M   'P 1'
#
loop_
_entity.id
_entity.type
_entity.pdbx_description
1 polymer ?
#
loop_
_entity_poly.entity_id
_entity_poly.type
_entity_poly.pdbx_seq_one_letter_code
_entity_poly.pdbx_strand_id
1 'polypeptide(L)'
;MQQMSDHRYDKLTVPDDLAANCVYMNLPSKGHVLLHCTPEEYPESAKVFEKLKDHMLIPVSNSEKVKVDGALTCCSVLINKRAEI
;
A
#
# COMPACT_ATOMS: atom_id res chain seq x y z
N MET A 1 3.78 -5.71 26.47
CA MET A 1 2.78 -5.48 25.41
C MET A 1 1.79 -6.63 25.46
N GLN A 2 0.50 -6.35 25.60
CA GLN A 2 -0.53 -7.39 25.48
C GLN A 2 -0.66 -7.78 24.00
N GLN A 3 -0.61 -9.08 23.72
CA GLN A 3 -0.84 -9.60 22.38
C GLN A 3 -2.36 -9.58 22.13
N MET A 4 -2.81 -8.64 21.31
CA MET A 4 -4.24 -8.43 21.01
C MET A 4 -4.77 -9.33 19.89
N SER A 5 -3.89 -10.14 19.25
CA SER A 5 -4.26 -11.07 18.19
C SER A 5 -3.50 -12.39 18.32
N ASP A 6 -4.24 -13.49 18.16
CA ASP A 6 -3.67 -14.85 18.13
C ASP A 6 -2.98 -15.14 16.78
N HIS A 7 -3.21 -14.32 15.76
CA HIS A 7 -2.56 -14.46 14.45
C HIS A 7 -1.22 -13.72 14.43
N ARG A 8 -0.16 -14.43 14.01
CA ARG A 8 1.14 -13.82 13.76
C ARG A 8 1.15 -13.17 12.38
N TYR A 9 1.19 -11.84 12.34
CA TYR A 9 1.38 -11.08 11.11
C TYR A 9 2.86 -10.85 10.83
N ASP A 10 3.22 -10.94 9.55
CA ASP A 10 4.46 -10.34 9.06
C ASP A 10 4.26 -8.84 8.86
N LYS A 11 5.35 -8.07 8.97
CA LYS A 11 5.32 -6.61 8.86
C LYS A 11 6.32 -6.11 7.83
N LEU A 12 5.92 -5.10 7.09
CA LEU A 12 6.80 -4.30 6.26
C LEU A 12 6.98 -2.94 6.94
N THR A 13 8.13 -2.74 7.58
CA THR A 13 8.44 -1.47 8.25
C THR A 13 9.12 -0.52 7.28
N VAL A 14 8.56 0.67 7.12
CA VAL A 14 9.09 1.76 6.31
C VAL A 14 9.54 2.92 7.20
N PRO A 15 10.50 3.76 6.78
CA PRO A 15 11.01 4.88 7.57
C PRO A 15 10.04 6.07 7.66
N ASP A 16 9.16 6.26 6.67
CA ASP A 16 8.22 7.39 6.63
C ASP A 16 6.80 6.91 6.96
N ASP A 17 6.23 7.39 8.08
CA ASP A 17 4.92 6.95 8.58
C ASP A 17 3.80 7.10 7.54
N LEU A 18 3.78 8.21 6.79
CA LEU A 18 2.78 8.46 5.75
C LEU A 18 2.95 7.55 4.53
N ALA A 19 4.16 7.08 4.24
CA ALA A 19 4.42 6.15 3.13
C ALA A 19 3.98 4.71 3.45
N ALA A 20 3.72 4.39 4.72
CA ALA A 20 3.15 3.11 5.12
C ALA A 20 1.69 2.94 4.62
N ASN A 21 1.01 4.04 4.32
CA ASN A 21 -0.32 4.00 3.70
C ASN A 21 -0.18 3.59 2.22
N CYS A 22 -0.59 2.36 1.92
CA CYS A 22 -0.53 1.75 0.59
C CYS A 22 -1.84 1.01 0.28
N VAL A 23 -2.06 0.67 -1.00
CA VAL A 23 -3.25 -0.08 -1.44
C VAL A 23 -2.81 -1.39 -2.06
N TYR A 24 -3.10 -2.50 -1.39
CA TYR A 24 -2.88 -3.85 -1.90
C TYR A 24 -4.13 -4.38 -2.61
N MET A 25 -3.93 -5.01 -3.77
CA MET A 25 -4.97 -5.66 -4.55
C MET A 25 -4.46 -6.98 -5.13
N ASN A 26 -5.32 -8.00 -5.15
CA ASN A 26 -5.08 -9.21 -5.93
C ASN A 26 -5.92 -9.14 -7.21
N LEU A 27 -5.28 -8.89 -8.35
CA LEU A 27 -5.96 -8.70 -9.62
C LEU A 27 -5.88 -9.96 -10.50
N PRO A 28 -6.97 -10.33 -11.21
CA PRO A 28 -6.92 -11.39 -12.22
C PRO A 28 -5.78 -11.13 -13.21
N SER A 29 -5.02 -12.18 -13.53
CA SER A 29 -3.86 -12.16 -14.45
C SER A 29 -2.63 -11.34 -14.01
N LYS A 30 -2.69 -10.59 -12.91
CA LYS A 30 -1.56 -9.80 -12.40
C LYS A 30 -1.09 -10.22 -11.01
N GLY A 31 -1.89 -10.98 -10.26
CA GLY A 31 -1.55 -11.43 -8.92
C GLY A 31 -1.48 -10.27 -7.93
N HIS A 32 -0.45 -10.27 -7.09
CA HIS A 32 -0.21 -9.26 -6.05
C HIS A 32 0.18 -7.91 -6.68
N VAL A 33 -0.66 -6.89 -6.49
CA VAL A 33 -0.41 -5.52 -6.94
C VAL A 33 -0.41 -4.60 -5.72
N LEU A 34 0.55 -3.69 -5.66
CA LEU A 34 0.68 -2.72 -4.55
C LEU A 34 0.87 -1.31 -5.08
N LEU A 35 -0.05 -0.42 -4.73
CA LEU A 35 0.12 1.03 -4.92
C LEU A 35 0.86 1.60 -3.71
N HIS A 36 1.95 2.32 -3.95
CA HIS A 36 2.73 3.01 -2.91
C HIS A 36 3.17 4.40 -3.38
N CYS A 37 3.54 5.28 -2.45
CA CYS A 37 4.03 6.62 -2.79
C CYS A 37 5.32 6.56 -3.61
N THR A 38 5.55 7.56 -4.46
CA THR A 38 6.66 7.55 -5.40
C THR A 38 8.02 7.80 -4.70
N PRO A 39 9.16 7.38 -5.31
CA PRO A 39 10.48 7.66 -4.76
C PRO A 39 10.82 9.15 -4.68
N GLU A 40 10.16 10.02 -5.46
CA GLU A 40 10.33 11.48 -5.35
C GLU A 40 9.71 12.04 -4.07
N GLU A 41 8.66 11.39 -3.55
CA GLU A 41 7.97 11.81 -2.32
C GLU A 41 8.64 11.21 -1.08
N TYR A 42 8.92 9.90 -1.10
CA TYR A 42 9.49 9.16 0.02
C TYR A 42 10.57 8.17 -0.46
N PRO A 43 11.79 8.65 -0.75
CA PRO A 43 12.83 7.84 -1.40
C PRO A 43 13.28 6.63 -0.56
N GLU A 44 13.40 6.78 0.76
CA GLU A 44 13.85 5.70 1.62
C GLU A 44 12.76 4.63 1.83
N SER A 45 11.49 5.05 1.88
CA SER A 45 10.36 4.12 1.93
C SER A 45 10.15 3.38 0.60
N ALA A 46 10.30 4.06 -0.55
CA ALA A 46 10.22 3.41 -1.86
C ALA A 46 11.23 2.26 -2.01
N LYS A 47 12.48 2.45 -1.55
CA LYS A 47 13.51 1.39 -1.52
C LYS A 47 13.11 0.16 -0.70
N VAL A 48 12.27 0.33 0.32
CA VAL A 48 11.74 -0.82 1.09
C VAL A 48 10.74 -1.59 0.27
N PHE A 49 9.82 -0.91 -0.43
CA PHE A 49 8.84 -1.55 -1.30
C PHE A 49 9.50 -2.30 -2.47
N GLU A 50 10.54 -1.74 -3.07
CA GLU A 50 11.30 -2.37 -4.18
C GLU A 50 11.92 -3.74 -3.83
N LYS A 51 11.99 -4.09 -2.54
CA LYS A 51 12.43 -5.42 -2.08
C LYS A 51 11.37 -6.50 -2.25
N LEU A 52 10.10 -6.14 -2.44
CA LEU A 52 8.98 -7.06 -2.71
C LEU A 52 9.02 -7.54 -4.17
N LYS A 53 9.73 -8.64 -4.43
CA LYS A 53 9.94 -9.15 -5.81
C LYS A 53 8.74 -9.92 -6.38
N ASP A 54 7.83 -10.33 -5.53
CA ASP A 54 6.61 -11.08 -5.82
C ASP A 54 5.39 -10.16 -6.06
N HIS A 55 5.57 -8.84 -5.95
CA HIS A 55 4.52 -7.85 -6.13
C HIS A 55 4.75 -7.02 -7.39
N MET A 56 3.68 -6.74 -8.13
CA MET A 56 3.65 -5.66 -9.12
C MET A 56 3.50 -4.34 -8.38
N LEU A 57 4.60 -3.59 -8.28
CA LEU A 57 4.66 -2.30 -7.62
C LEU A 57 4.27 -1.18 -8.60
N ILE A 58 3.36 -0.31 -8.16
CA ILE A 58 2.91 0.84 -8.94
C ILE A 58 3.11 2.11 -8.08
N PRO A 59 4.12 2.93 -8.37
CA PRO A 59 4.31 4.21 -7.68
C PRO A 59 3.21 5.20 -8.08
N VAL A 60 2.59 5.84 -7.10
CA VAL A 60 1.49 6.81 -7.28
C VAL A 60 1.80 8.09 -6.49
N SER A 61 1.78 9.24 -7.15
CA SER A 61 1.97 10.54 -6.50
C SER A 61 0.75 10.94 -5.68
N ASN A 62 0.99 11.46 -4.48
CA ASN A 62 -0.05 11.87 -3.55
C ASN A 62 0.29 13.18 -2.78
N SER A 63 1.39 13.85 -3.12
CA SER A 63 1.94 15.03 -2.42
C SER A 63 0.93 16.14 -2.16
N GLU A 64 0.04 16.45 -3.12
CA GLU A 64 -0.96 17.50 -2.94
C GLU A 64 -2.06 17.13 -1.94
N LYS A 65 -2.47 15.86 -1.89
CA LYS A 65 -3.53 15.40 -0.99
C LYS A 65 -3.02 15.25 0.43
N VAL A 66 -1.75 14.91 0.61
CA VAL A 66 -1.10 14.83 1.93
C VAL A 66 -1.13 16.16 2.67
N LYS A 67 -1.10 17.30 1.95
CA LYS A 67 -1.21 18.64 2.57
C LYS A 67 -2.50 18.86 3.37
N VAL A 68 -3.54 18.07 3.08
CA VAL A 68 -4.84 18.08 3.76
C VAL A 68 -5.16 16.71 4.37
N ASP A 69 -4.13 16.00 4.83
CA ASP A 69 -4.21 14.69 5.49
C ASP A 69 -4.82 13.56 4.63
N GLY A 70 -4.85 13.73 3.31
CA GLY A 70 -5.30 12.72 2.36
C GLY A 70 -4.18 11.76 1.97
N ALA A 71 -4.36 10.47 2.26
CA ALA A 71 -3.45 9.39 1.84
C ALA A 71 -4.01 8.59 0.63
N LEU A 72 -3.28 7.58 0.14
CA LEU A 72 -3.70 6.77 -1.02
C LEU A 72 -5.04 6.06 -0.76
N THR A 73 -5.22 5.48 0.42
CA THR A 73 -6.45 4.77 0.78
C THR A 73 -7.67 5.70 0.87
N CYS A 74 -7.47 6.99 1.16
CA CYS A 74 -8.55 7.95 1.38
C CYS A 74 -9.34 8.29 0.11
N CYS A 75 -8.79 7.97 -1.08
CA CYS A 75 -9.37 8.36 -2.37
C CYS A 75 -10.24 7.28 -3.01
N SER A 76 -10.51 6.18 -2.32
CA SER A 76 -11.26 5.07 -2.91
C SER A 76 -12.04 4.25 -1.89
N VAL A 77 -13.09 3.60 -2.38
CA VAL A 77 -13.80 2.52 -1.67
C VAL A 77 -13.71 1.30 -2.56
N LEU A 78 -13.01 0.26 -2.11
CA LEU A 78 -12.82 -0.97 -2.86
C LEU A 78 -13.98 -1.93 -2.61
N ILE A 79 -14.57 -2.46 -3.69
CA ILE A 79 -15.74 -3.35 -3.62
C ILE A 79 -15.44 -4.63 -4.39
N ASN A 80 -15.48 -5.77 -3.70
CA ASN A 80 -15.47 -7.09 -4.33
C ASN A 80 -16.91 -7.60 -4.48
N LYS A 81 -17.56 -7.26 -5.60
CA LYS A 81 -18.90 -7.78 -5.92
C LYS A 81 -18.74 -9.04 -6.77
N ARG A 82 -19.36 -10.14 -6.33
CA ARG A 82 -19.51 -11.32 -7.21
C ARG A 82 -20.40 -10.92 -8.38
N ALA A 83 -19.93 -11.15 -9.60
CA ALA A 83 -20.81 -11.08 -10.75
C ALA A 83 -21.87 -12.19 -10.58
N GLU A 84 -23.14 -11.81 -10.54
CA GLU A 84 -24.23 -12.77 -10.75
C GLU A 84 -24.16 -13.14 -12.24
N ILE A 85 -23.55 -14.29 -12.53
CA ILE A 85 -23.62 -14.95 -13.83
C ILE A 85 -24.66 -16.05 -13.70
#